data_AF-A0A0D2TS00-F1
#
_entry.id   AF-A0A0D2TS00-F1
#
_cell.length_a   1.000
_cell.length_b   1.000
_cell.length_c   1.000
_cell.angle_alpha   90.00
_cell.angle_beta   90.00
_cell.angle_gamma   90.00
#
_symmetry.space_group_name_H-M   'P 1'
#
loop_
_entity.id
_entity.type
_entity.pdbx_description
1 polymer ?
#
loop_
_entity_poly.entity_id
_entity_poly.type
_entity_poly.pdbx_seq_one_letter_code
_entity_poly.pdbx_strand_id
1 'polypeptide(L)'
;MKLVTPAKGTIELSKEKDPELFYLARCGLGGLGVVAEVTIQCVERQELVEHTTVSNLKDLKKNHKKMLSENKHVKYLYIPYTDTVVVVTCNPVSKWRGPPKFKPKHTTDEAMQDIRELYKESLKKYRARDITTKSSDSNEPNINDFSFTELRDKLLSLDPLNKDHVMKVNHAEAEFWRKSEGYRVGWSDDILGFDCGGQQWVSETCFPAGTLSKPSMKDLEYIEELKKLIETNELPAPAPIEQRWTARSQSPMSPASSSAEDDIFSWVGIIMYLPTMDARQRKEITEEFFHYRHLTQSQLWDKYSAYEHWAKIEVPKDKEELEALQARLKTRFPVDAYNKARRELDPNRILSNNILEKLFPLSDNV
;
A
#
# COMPACT_ATOMS: atom_id res chain seq x y z
N MET A 1 4.54 22.67 14.76
CA MET A 1 4.17 21.49 15.58
C MET A 1 4.66 21.70 17.00
N LYS A 2 3.92 21.21 18.00
CA LYS A 2 4.37 21.13 19.39
C LYS A 2 4.79 19.70 19.68
N LEU A 3 6.05 19.54 20.06
CA LEU A 3 6.68 18.26 20.33
C LEU A 3 6.98 18.17 21.82
N VAL A 4 6.40 17.19 22.50
CA VAL A 4 6.67 16.90 23.92
C VAL A 4 7.88 16.00 24.00
N THR A 5 8.89 16.44 24.73
CA THR A 5 10.18 15.77 24.89
C THR A 5 10.51 15.64 26.37
N PRO A 6 11.08 14.50 26.81
CA PRO A 6 11.48 14.32 28.21
C PRO A 6 12.52 15.33 28.70
N ALA A 7 13.50 15.71 27.87
CA ALA A 7 14.58 16.60 28.28
C ALA A 7 14.24 18.09 28.21
N LYS A 8 13.49 18.52 27.19
CA LYS A 8 13.26 19.95 26.89
C LYS A 8 11.82 20.40 27.13
N GLY A 9 10.97 19.54 27.69
CA GLY A 9 9.55 19.82 27.86
C GLY A 9 8.83 19.90 26.51
N THR A 10 7.84 20.79 26.40
CA THR A 10 7.15 21.03 25.12
C THR A 10 7.88 22.09 24.31
N ILE A 11 8.40 21.70 23.15
CA ILE A 11 9.05 22.61 22.20
C ILE A 11 8.17 22.87 20.99
N GLU A 12 8.26 24.07 20.43
CA GLU A 12 7.59 24.45 19.19
C GLU A 12 8.58 24.43 18.04
N LEU A 13 8.23 23.69 16.99
CA LEU A 13 9.03 23.52 15.78
C LEU A 13 8.24 23.98 14.56
N SER A 14 8.88 24.73 13.66
CA SER A 14 8.31 25.14 12.37
C SER A 14 9.40 25.22 11.30
N LYS A 15 9.05 25.66 10.08
CA LYS A 15 10.05 25.91 9.03
C LYS A 15 10.96 27.10 9.37
N GLU A 16 10.51 27.98 10.25
CA GLU A 16 11.19 29.20 10.69
C GLU A 16 11.85 29.02 12.06
N LYS A 17 11.34 28.09 12.88
CA LYS A 17 11.81 27.82 14.25
C LYS A 17 12.37 26.40 14.34
N ASP A 18 13.70 26.31 14.38
CA ASP A 18 14.48 25.06 14.36
C ASP A 18 14.08 24.13 13.19
N PRO A 19 14.35 24.56 11.94
CA PRO A 19 13.92 23.83 10.75
C PRO A 19 14.53 22.44 10.66
N GLU A 20 15.80 22.26 11.05
CA GLU A 20 16.47 20.97 10.99
C GLU A 20 15.75 19.93 11.85
N LEU A 21 15.48 20.26 13.12
CA LEU A 21 14.74 19.38 13.99
C LEU A 21 13.28 19.24 13.55
N PHE A 22 12.64 20.30 13.04
CA PHE A 22 11.29 20.23 12.50
C PHE A 22 11.18 19.16 11.38
N TYR A 23 12.05 19.22 10.37
CA TYR A 23 12.02 18.28 9.25
C TYR A 23 12.37 16.86 9.66
N LEU A 24 13.28 16.69 10.62
CA LEU A 24 13.65 15.39 11.18
C LEU A 24 12.49 14.79 11.99
N ALA A 25 11.85 15.57 12.87
CA ALA A 25 10.76 15.13 13.74
C ALA A 25 9.46 14.80 12.98
N ARG A 26 9.19 15.47 11.85
CA ARG A 26 8.04 15.15 10.97
C ARG A 26 7.94 13.68 10.58
N CYS A 27 9.09 12.99 10.46
CA CYS A 27 9.16 11.57 10.17
C CYS A 27 10.08 10.87 11.20
N GLY A 28 9.97 11.31 12.47
CA GLY A 28 10.81 10.82 13.56
C GLY A 28 10.30 9.56 14.26
N LEU A 29 9.20 8.98 13.78
CA LEU A 29 8.61 7.72 14.28
C LEU A 29 8.28 7.71 15.78
N GLY A 30 8.00 8.90 16.35
CA GLY A 30 7.78 9.08 17.79
C GLY A 30 9.05 9.07 18.65
N GLY A 31 10.19 8.65 18.10
CA GLY A 31 11.44 8.53 18.87
C GLY A 31 12.12 9.85 19.24
N LEU A 32 11.74 10.97 18.61
CA LEU A 32 12.25 12.31 18.94
C LEU A 32 11.34 13.07 19.92
N GLY A 33 10.15 12.53 20.21
CA GLY A 33 9.11 13.23 20.96
C GLY A 33 7.71 12.82 20.54
N VAL A 34 6.74 13.09 21.41
CA VAL A 34 5.31 12.90 21.11
C VAL A 34 4.76 14.20 20.54
N VAL A 35 4.16 14.15 19.35
CA VAL A 35 3.50 15.32 18.76
C VAL A 35 2.20 15.57 19.52
N ALA A 36 2.16 16.62 20.34
CA ALA A 36 0.96 17.02 21.08
C ALA A 36 0.03 17.91 20.24
N GLU A 37 0.59 18.69 19.31
CA GLU A 37 -0.18 19.56 18.43
C GLU A 37 0.49 19.65 17.07
N VAL A 38 -0.30 19.56 15.99
CA VAL A 38 0.18 19.77 14.63
C VAL A 38 -0.70 20.79 13.92
N THR A 39 -0.07 21.78 13.30
CA THR A 39 -0.71 22.69 12.37
C THR A 39 -0.43 22.18 10.96
N ILE A 40 -1.48 21.83 10.22
CA ILE A 40 -1.38 21.32 8.85
C ILE A 40 -1.79 22.42 7.90
N GLN A 41 -0.96 22.70 6.89
CA GLN A 41 -1.31 23.63 5.83
C GLN A 41 -2.46 23.04 5.00
N CYS A 42 -3.60 23.72 4.98
CA CYS A 42 -4.73 23.36 4.13
C CYS A 42 -4.58 24.01 2.74
N VAL A 43 -5.07 23.31 1.73
CA VAL A 43 -5.31 23.88 0.40
C VAL A 43 -6.77 24.31 0.29
N GLU A 44 -7.11 25.08 -0.74
CA GLU A 44 -8.51 25.40 -1.05
C GLU A 44 -9.31 24.12 -1.28
N ARG A 45 -10.52 24.06 -0.71
CA ARG A 45 -11.43 22.93 -0.89
C ARG A 45 -11.86 22.86 -2.34
N GLN A 46 -11.80 21.67 -2.93
CA GLN A 46 -12.13 21.47 -4.34
C GLN A 46 -12.87 20.15 -4.53
N GLU A 47 -13.72 20.10 -5.56
CA GLU A 47 -14.28 18.85 -6.03
C GLU A 47 -13.28 18.12 -6.92
N LEU A 48 -13.22 16.80 -6.77
CA LEU A 48 -12.44 15.91 -7.61
C LEU A 48 -13.37 15.05 -8.45
N VAL A 49 -12.96 14.82 -9.69
CA VAL A 49 -13.47 13.76 -10.56
C VAL A 49 -12.52 12.57 -10.41
N GLU A 50 -12.99 11.51 -9.78
CA GLU A 50 -12.38 10.20 -9.84
C GLU A 50 -12.85 9.49 -11.11
N HIS A 51 -11.91 8.88 -11.82
CA HIS A 51 -12.17 8.07 -13.00
C HIS A 51 -11.46 6.73 -12.85
N THR A 52 -12.26 5.67 -12.83
CA THR A 52 -11.82 4.29 -12.75
C THR A 52 -11.97 3.62 -14.11
N THR A 53 -10.88 3.05 -14.60
CA THR A 53 -10.79 2.36 -15.89
C THR A 53 -9.98 1.08 -15.76
N VAL A 54 -10.07 0.19 -16.76
CA VAL A 54 -9.17 -0.94 -16.89
C VAL A 54 -8.17 -0.71 -18.03
N SER A 55 -6.91 -1.08 -17.77
CA SER A 55 -5.83 -1.10 -18.75
C SER A 55 -5.00 -2.37 -18.62
N ASN A 56 -3.86 -2.42 -19.31
CA ASN A 56 -2.87 -3.47 -19.20
C ASN A 56 -1.45 -2.86 -19.10
N LEU A 57 -0.48 -3.63 -18.64
CA LEU A 57 0.88 -3.14 -18.42
C LEU A 57 1.53 -2.59 -19.70
N LYS A 58 1.25 -3.18 -20.87
CA LYS A 58 1.79 -2.74 -22.16
C LYS A 58 1.30 -1.34 -22.53
N ASP A 59 0.02 -1.06 -22.35
CA ASP A 59 -0.56 0.24 -22.65
C ASP A 59 -0.24 1.27 -21.57
N LEU A 60 -0.09 0.85 -20.31
CA LEU A 60 0.45 1.70 -19.26
C LEU A 60 1.88 2.14 -19.58
N LYS A 61 2.79 1.24 -19.99
CA LYS A 61 4.16 1.60 -20.38
C LYS A 61 4.22 2.69 -21.45
N LYS A 62 3.29 2.66 -22.42
CA LYS A 62 3.19 3.70 -23.47
C LYS A 62 2.67 5.04 -22.94
N ASN A 63 1.73 4.99 -22.01
CA ASN A 63 0.98 6.17 -21.55
C ASN A 63 1.44 6.70 -20.19
N HIS A 64 2.39 6.03 -19.51
CA HIS A 64 2.67 6.28 -18.10
C HIS A 64 3.12 7.73 -17.83
N LYS A 65 4.02 8.25 -18.67
CA LYS A 65 4.45 9.64 -18.59
C LYS A 65 3.27 10.61 -18.69
N LYS A 66 2.36 10.36 -19.63
CA LYS A 66 1.13 11.15 -19.79
C LYS A 66 0.28 11.06 -18.52
N MET A 67 0.09 9.85 -17.99
CA MET A 67 -0.68 9.61 -16.77
C MET A 67 -0.13 10.38 -15.57
N LEU A 68 1.20 10.37 -15.35
CA LEU A 68 1.83 11.15 -14.27
C LEU A 68 1.71 12.66 -14.48
N SER A 69 1.85 13.14 -15.72
CA SER A 69 1.83 14.58 -16.02
C SER A 69 0.42 15.20 -16.03
N GLU A 70 -0.58 14.45 -16.47
CA GLU A 70 -1.93 14.98 -16.67
C GLU A 70 -2.83 14.79 -15.45
N ASN A 71 -2.46 13.89 -14.51
CA ASN A 71 -3.28 13.57 -13.35
C ASN A 71 -2.63 14.05 -12.06
N LYS A 72 -3.42 14.74 -11.21
CA LYS A 72 -2.94 15.13 -9.88
C LYS A 72 -2.74 13.92 -8.97
N HIS A 73 -3.61 12.93 -9.11
CA HIS A 73 -3.55 11.65 -8.41
C HIS A 73 -3.72 10.52 -9.42
N VAL A 74 -2.87 9.51 -9.32
CA VAL A 74 -2.98 8.28 -10.10
C VAL A 74 -2.61 7.09 -9.21
N LYS A 75 -3.43 6.03 -9.29
CA LYS A 75 -3.25 4.77 -8.59
C LYS A 75 -3.44 3.64 -9.61
N TYR A 76 -2.52 2.69 -9.63
CA TYR A 76 -2.67 1.44 -10.37
C TYR A 76 -2.87 0.29 -9.39
N LEU A 77 -3.78 -0.62 -9.74
CA LEU A 77 -4.06 -1.85 -9.00
C LEU A 77 -3.85 -3.01 -9.96
N TYR A 78 -2.71 -3.69 -9.84
CA TYR A 78 -2.35 -4.79 -10.72
C TYR A 78 -2.93 -6.09 -10.18
N ILE A 79 -3.84 -6.71 -10.91
CA ILE A 79 -4.45 -7.98 -10.50
C ILE A 79 -3.50 -9.12 -10.88
N PRO A 80 -2.93 -9.87 -9.90
CA PRO A 80 -1.98 -10.94 -10.19
C PRO A 80 -2.59 -12.03 -11.09
N TYR A 81 -1.76 -12.67 -11.91
CA TYR A 81 -2.16 -13.71 -12.88
C TYR A 81 -3.13 -13.27 -13.99
N THR A 82 -3.33 -11.96 -14.15
CA THR A 82 -4.10 -11.39 -15.25
C THR A 82 -3.28 -10.32 -15.98
N ASP A 83 -3.74 -9.92 -17.17
CA ASP A 83 -3.23 -8.74 -17.87
C ASP A 83 -3.82 -7.42 -17.34
N THR A 84 -4.78 -7.51 -16.41
CA THR A 84 -5.67 -6.44 -16.01
C THR A 84 -5.03 -5.56 -14.95
N VAL A 85 -5.11 -4.25 -15.20
CA VAL A 85 -4.71 -3.21 -14.25
C VAL A 85 -5.85 -2.23 -14.11
N VAL A 86 -6.38 -2.09 -12.89
CA VAL A 86 -7.36 -1.04 -12.60
C VAL A 86 -6.59 0.26 -12.42
N VAL A 87 -7.00 1.27 -13.17
CA VAL A 87 -6.40 2.60 -13.17
C VAL A 87 -7.40 3.57 -12.59
N VAL A 88 -7.05 4.16 -11.45
CA VAL A 88 -7.84 5.19 -10.78
C VAL A 88 -7.09 6.52 -10.90
N THR A 89 -7.75 7.52 -11.45
CA THR A 89 -7.21 8.89 -11.56
C THR A 89 -8.15 9.86 -10.89
N CYS A 90 -7.60 10.81 -10.13
CA CYS A 90 -8.41 11.86 -9.49
C CYS A 90 -7.88 13.24 -9.89
N ASN A 91 -8.76 14.08 -10.41
CA ASN A 91 -8.42 15.41 -10.91
C ASN A 91 -9.44 16.46 -10.47
N PRO A 92 -9.04 17.73 -10.28
CA PRO A 92 -9.98 18.81 -10.02
C PRO A 92 -11.04 18.92 -11.12
N VAL A 93 -12.30 19.14 -10.73
CA VAL A 93 -13.41 19.38 -11.68
C VAL A 93 -13.09 20.56 -12.63
N SER A 94 -12.30 21.54 -12.18
CA SER A 94 -11.87 22.69 -13.00
C SER A 94 -11.08 22.32 -14.27
N LYS A 95 -10.51 21.11 -14.35
CA LYS A 95 -9.93 20.60 -15.62
C LYS A 95 -10.99 20.28 -16.68
N TRP A 96 -12.26 20.24 -16.31
CA TRP A 96 -13.38 19.82 -17.14
C TRP A 96 -14.37 20.97 -17.33
N ARG A 97 -15.13 20.94 -18.44
CA ARG A 97 -16.28 21.85 -18.65
C ARG A 97 -17.53 21.30 -17.94
N GLY A 98 -17.41 21.06 -16.63
CA GLY A 98 -18.40 20.37 -15.79
C GLY A 98 -18.17 18.86 -15.66
N PRO A 99 -18.95 18.16 -14.81
CA PRO A 99 -18.81 16.73 -14.59
C PRO A 99 -18.89 15.94 -15.90
N PRO A 100 -18.02 14.94 -16.11
CA PRO A 100 -18.08 14.12 -17.31
C PRO A 100 -19.43 13.41 -17.40
N LYS A 101 -20.09 13.54 -18.55
CA LYS A 101 -21.31 12.78 -18.84
C LYS A 101 -20.90 11.34 -19.18
N PHE A 102 -21.15 10.42 -18.26
CA PHE A 102 -20.87 9.01 -18.44
C PHE A 102 -22.13 8.18 -18.22
N LYS A 103 -22.38 7.23 -19.11
CA LYS A 103 -23.38 6.18 -18.92
C LYS A 103 -22.62 4.86 -18.81
N PRO A 104 -22.73 4.14 -17.68
CA PRO A 104 -22.14 2.81 -17.54
C PRO A 104 -22.57 1.92 -18.69
N LYS A 105 -21.63 1.16 -19.26
CA LYS A 105 -21.92 0.16 -20.30
C LYS A 105 -22.66 -1.05 -19.72
N HIS A 106 -22.40 -1.33 -18.45
CA HIS A 106 -22.92 -2.48 -17.73
C HIS A 106 -23.70 -2.04 -16.50
N THR A 107 -24.67 -2.87 -16.11
CA THR A 107 -25.35 -2.71 -14.83
C THR A 107 -24.51 -3.29 -13.68
N THR A 108 -24.81 -2.89 -12.45
CA THR A 108 -24.16 -3.48 -11.26
C THR A 108 -24.32 -5.00 -11.21
N ASP A 109 -25.48 -5.53 -11.61
CA ASP A 109 -25.72 -6.97 -11.61
C ASP A 109 -24.90 -7.71 -12.67
N GLU A 110 -24.72 -7.12 -13.86
CA GLU A 110 -23.84 -7.66 -14.90
C GLU A 110 -22.37 -7.69 -14.45
N ALA A 111 -21.92 -6.64 -13.73
CA ALA A 111 -20.57 -6.59 -13.16
C ALA A 111 -20.35 -7.66 -12.08
N MET A 112 -21.39 -7.95 -11.29
CA MET A 112 -21.34 -8.92 -10.18
C MET A 112 -21.51 -10.39 -10.64
N GLN A 113 -21.85 -10.63 -11.90
CA GLN A 113 -22.23 -11.96 -12.38
C GLN A 113 -21.11 -12.99 -12.20
N ASP A 114 -19.89 -12.72 -12.68
CA ASP A 114 -18.79 -13.69 -12.68
C ASP A 114 -18.38 -14.10 -11.26
N ILE A 115 -18.28 -13.15 -10.33
CA ILE A 115 -17.93 -13.44 -8.94
C ILE A 115 -19.03 -14.21 -8.22
N ARG A 116 -20.31 -13.92 -8.52
CA ARG A 116 -21.46 -14.67 -7.98
C ARG A 116 -21.50 -16.10 -8.51
N GLU A 117 -21.23 -16.31 -9.80
CA GLU A 117 -21.15 -17.64 -10.41
C GLU A 117 -19.98 -18.44 -9.80
N LEU A 118 -18.79 -17.85 -9.72
CA LEU A 118 -17.63 -18.48 -9.09
C LEU A 118 -17.91 -18.87 -7.63
N TYR A 119 -18.62 -18.03 -6.86
CA TYR A 119 -18.99 -18.36 -5.49
C TYR A 119 -19.96 -19.55 -5.43
N LYS A 120 -20.99 -19.61 -6.28
CA LYS A 120 -21.91 -20.76 -6.37
C LYS A 120 -21.17 -22.06 -6.71
N GLU A 121 -20.23 -22.00 -7.66
CA GLU A 121 -19.43 -23.16 -8.06
C GLU A 121 -18.48 -23.62 -6.95
N SER A 122 -17.82 -22.66 -6.31
CA SER A 122 -16.89 -22.92 -5.20
C SER A 122 -17.63 -23.55 -4.02
N LEU A 123 -18.83 -23.07 -3.67
CA LEU A 123 -19.65 -23.71 -2.64
C LEU A 123 -19.94 -25.17 -2.96
N LYS A 124 -20.22 -25.55 -4.21
CA LYS A 124 -20.43 -26.97 -4.58
C LYS A 124 -19.15 -27.79 -4.39
N LYS A 125 -18.01 -27.27 -4.84
CA LYS A 125 -16.70 -27.94 -4.76
C LYS A 125 -16.26 -28.16 -3.30
N TYR A 126 -16.36 -27.12 -2.47
CA TYR A 126 -15.88 -27.17 -1.08
C TYR A 126 -16.90 -27.82 -0.14
N ARG A 127 -18.22 -27.62 -0.33
CA ARG A 127 -19.23 -28.36 0.45
C ARG A 127 -19.18 -29.86 0.18
N ALA A 128 -18.87 -30.30 -1.03
CA ALA A 128 -18.70 -31.73 -1.34
C ALA A 128 -17.53 -32.37 -0.57
N ARG A 129 -16.54 -31.58 -0.10
CA ARG A 129 -15.47 -32.05 0.80
C ARG A 129 -15.94 -32.14 2.26
N ASP A 130 -16.92 -31.33 2.66
CA ASP A 130 -17.44 -31.25 4.04
C ASP A 130 -18.64 -32.17 4.34
N ILE A 131 -19.11 -32.99 3.39
CA ILE A 131 -20.25 -33.92 3.58
C ILE A 131 -20.00 -34.96 4.70
N THR A 132 -18.80 -35.05 5.27
CA THR A 132 -18.57 -35.82 6.52
C THR A 132 -19.03 -35.11 7.80
N THR A 133 -19.37 -33.81 7.80
CA THR A 133 -19.80 -33.11 9.03
C THR A 133 -20.80 -31.96 8.81
N LYS A 134 -22.08 -32.30 8.97
CA LYS A 134 -23.23 -31.50 9.45
C LYS A 134 -24.04 -30.59 8.51
N SER A 135 -25.29 -30.45 8.97
CA SER A 135 -26.58 -30.07 8.37
C SER A 135 -26.70 -28.66 7.80
N SER A 136 -27.55 -28.57 6.77
CA SER A 136 -28.07 -27.35 6.15
C SER A 136 -28.89 -26.51 7.14
N ASP A 137 -28.32 -25.39 7.60
CA ASP A 137 -29.08 -24.32 8.23
C ASP A 137 -29.56 -23.34 7.15
N SER A 138 -30.87 -23.11 7.10
CA SER A 138 -31.58 -22.34 6.07
C SER A 138 -31.52 -20.81 6.25
N ASN A 139 -30.51 -20.30 6.96
CA ASN A 139 -30.35 -18.89 7.31
C ASN A 139 -29.15 -18.23 6.60
N GLU A 140 -28.59 -18.86 5.56
CA GLU A 140 -27.55 -18.20 4.77
C GLU A 140 -28.11 -17.02 3.98
N PRO A 141 -27.49 -15.83 4.05
CA PRO A 141 -27.93 -14.66 3.30
C PRO A 141 -27.97 -14.93 1.80
N ASN A 142 -28.89 -14.29 1.09
CA ASN A 142 -28.96 -14.42 -0.36
C ASN A 142 -27.67 -13.89 -0.98
N ILE A 143 -27.06 -14.66 -1.88
CA ILE A 143 -25.83 -14.29 -2.59
C ILE A 143 -25.92 -12.91 -3.27
N ASN A 144 -27.13 -12.50 -3.67
CA ASN A 144 -27.35 -11.23 -4.34
C ASN A 144 -27.20 -10.03 -3.41
N ASP A 145 -27.29 -10.23 -2.09
CA ASP A 145 -27.21 -9.16 -1.08
C ASP A 145 -25.75 -8.82 -0.74
N PHE A 146 -24.79 -9.68 -1.10
CA PHE A 146 -23.38 -9.43 -0.85
C PHE A 146 -22.80 -8.42 -1.84
N SER A 147 -22.03 -7.48 -1.32
CA SER A 147 -21.14 -6.62 -2.09
C SER A 147 -20.00 -7.41 -2.75
N PHE A 148 -19.34 -6.79 -3.73
CA PHE A 148 -18.17 -7.39 -4.39
C PHE A 148 -17.09 -7.80 -3.37
N THR A 149 -16.75 -6.89 -2.46
CA THR A 149 -15.72 -7.11 -1.44
C THR A 149 -16.08 -8.28 -0.52
N GLU A 150 -17.34 -8.38 -0.10
CA GLU A 150 -17.79 -9.50 0.74
C GLU A 150 -17.75 -10.84 -0.01
N LEU A 151 -18.13 -10.87 -1.29
CA LEU A 151 -18.01 -12.09 -2.10
C LEU A 151 -16.55 -12.49 -2.32
N ARG A 152 -15.66 -11.53 -2.56
CA ARG A 152 -14.22 -11.79 -2.69
C ARG A 152 -13.66 -12.36 -1.40
N ASP A 153 -13.95 -11.75 -0.26
CA ASP A 153 -13.46 -12.21 1.03
C ASP A 153 -13.99 -13.63 1.35
N LYS A 154 -15.27 -13.90 1.06
CA LYS A 154 -15.87 -15.24 1.19
C LYS A 154 -15.26 -16.27 0.25
N LEU A 155 -14.93 -15.89 -0.98
CA LEU A 155 -14.26 -16.78 -1.92
C LEU A 155 -12.86 -17.11 -1.43
N LEU A 156 -12.09 -16.10 -1.02
CA LEU A 156 -10.72 -16.28 -0.55
C LEU A 156 -10.66 -17.11 0.74
N SER A 157 -11.64 -17.00 1.63
CA SER A 157 -11.66 -17.79 2.88
C SER A 157 -11.80 -19.30 2.67
N LEU A 158 -12.32 -19.74 1.52
CA LEU A 158 -12.48 -21.16 1.20
C LEU A 158 -11.14 -21.89 1.06
N ASP A 159 -10.15 -21.25 0.44
CA ASP A 159 -8.84 -21.86 0.16
C ASP A 159 -7.78 -20.79 -0.16
N PRO A 160 -7.41 -19.93 0.82
CA PRO A 160 -6.67 -18.69 0.60
C PRO A 160 -5.24 -18.88 0.10
N LEU A 161 -4.68 -20.08 0.25
CA LEU A 161 -3.32 -20.43 -0.15
C LEU A 161 -3.27 -21.33 -1.39
N ASN A 162 -4.43 -21.72 -1.93
CA ASN A 162 -4.49 -22.46 -3.17
C ASN A 162 -4.37 -21.50 -4.35
N LYS A 163 -3.20 -21.48 -4.98
CA LYS A 163 -2.88 -20.64 -6.14
C LYS A 163 -3.96 -20.72 -7.23
N ASP A 164 -4.39 -21.91 -7.64
CA ASP A 164 -5.37 -22.07 -8.73
C ASP A 164 -6.74 -21.51 -8.34
N HIS A 165 -7.12 -21.61 -7.07
CA HIS A 165 -8.33 -20.99 -6.55
C HIS A 165 -8.20 -19.46 -6.53
N VAL A 166 -7.10 -18.93 -5.99
CA VAL A 166 -6.79 -17.50 -5.97
C VAL A 166 -6.77 -16.91 -7.38
N MET A 167 -6.17 -17.60 -8.35
CA MET A 167 -6.17 -17.20 -9.76
C MET A 167 -7.60 -17.04 -10.30
N LYS A 168 -8.52 -17.97 -9.99
CA LYS A 168 -9.92 -17.86 -10.41
C LYS A 168 -10.61 -16.66 -9.78
N VAL A 169 -10.35 -16.39 -8.50
CA VAL A 169 -10.87 -15.19 -7.82
C VAL A 169 -10.35 -13.92 -8.48
N ASN A 170 -9.04 -13.86 -8.78
CA ASN A 170 -8.42 -12.73 -9.46
C ASN A 170 -9.01 -12.51 -10.88
N HIS A 171 -9.27 -13.58 -11.62
CA HIS A 171 -9.94 -13.48 -12.93
C HIS A 171 -11.37 -12.94 -12.80
N ALA A 172 -12.15 -13.40 -11.81
CA ALA A 172 -13.48 -12.86 -11.55
C ALA A 172 -13.45 -11.38 -11.11
N GLU A 173 -12.44 -10.99 -10.31
CA GLU A 173 -12.20 -9.58 -9.96
C GLU A 173 -11.86 -8.74 -11.20
N ALA A 174 -11.03 -9.26 -12.11
CA ALA A 174 -10.71 -8.57 -13.35
C ALA A 174 -11.96 -8.32 -14.22
N GLU A 175 -12.85 -9.31 -14.37
CA GLU A 175 -14.12 -9.12 -15.09
C GLU A 175 -15.04 -8.11 -14.40
N PHE A 176 -15.13 -8.15 -13.06
CA PHE A 176 -15.90 -7.16 -12.30
C PHE A 176 -15.41 -5.74 -12.60
N TRP A 177 -14.09 -5.50 -12.56
CA TRP A 177 -13.53 -4.17 -12.81
C TRP A 177 -13.71 -3.71 -14.26
N ARG A 178 -13.61 -4.60 -15.26
CA ARG A 178 -13.90 -4.26 -16.67
C ARG A 178 -15.33 -3.78 -16.87
N LYS A 179 -16.26 -4.30 -16.06
CA LYS A 179 -17.68 -3.93 -16.11
C LYS A 179 -18.03 -2.76 -15.18
N SER A 180 -17.11 -2.35 -14.30
CA SER A 180 -17.30 -1.32 -13.28
C SER A 180 -16.57 0.00 -13.56
N GLU A 181 -16.10 0.22 -14.80
CA GLU A 181 -15.50 1.50 -15.19
C GLU A 181 -16.50 2.65 -15.04
N GLY A 182 -16.01 3.82 -14.65
CA GLY A 182 -16.87 4.99 -14.51
C GLY A 182 -16.25 6.15 -13.78
N TYR A 183 -17.11 7.11 -13.45
CA TYR A 183 -16.73 8.37 -12.85
C TYR A 183 -17.48 8.59 -11.54
N ARG A 184 -16.81 9.22 -10.58
CA ARG A 184 -17.39 9.70 -9.34
C ARG A 184 -16.95 11.14 -9.13
N VAL A 185 -17.86 11.99 -8.69
CA VAL A 185 -17.57 13.39 -8.35
C VAL A 185 -17.93 13.60 -6.89
N GLY A 186 -17.03 14.22 -6.15
CA GLY A 186 -17.20 14.52 -4.75
C GLY A 186 -16.14 15.48 -4.25
N TRP A 187 -16.23 15.88 -2.99
CA TRP A 187 -15.22 16.72 -2.38
C TRP A 187 -13.90 15.97 -2.23
N SER A 188 -12.77 16.69 -2.24
CA SER A 188 -11.44 16.08 -2.21
C SER A 188 -11.21 15.16 -1.01
N ASP A 189 -11.78 15.49 0.14
CA ASP A 189 -11.74 14.68 1.36
C ASP A 189 -12.55 13.38 1.23
N ASP A 190 -13.70 13.43 0.56
CA ASP A 190 -14.54 12.25 0.30
C ASP A 190 -13.92 11.32 -0.76
N ILE A 191 -13.37 11.89 -1.84
CA ILE A 191 -12.82 11.12 -2.96
C ILE A 191 -11.46 10.49 -2.63
N LEU A 192 -10.62 11.18 -1.86
CA LEU A 192 -9.31 10.67 -1.47
C LEU A 192 -9.36 9.83 -0.18
N GLY A 193 -10.48 9.91 0.55
CA GLY A 193 -10.79 8.99 1.64
C GLY A 193 -11.03 7.58 1.11
N PHE A 194 -10.60 6.58 1.87
CA PHE A 194 -10.94 5.20 1.60
C PHE A 194 -11.22 4.49 2.91
N ASP A 195 -12.23 3.62 2.91
CA ASP A 195 -12.45 2.70 4.02
C ASP A 195 -11.45 1.55 3.91
N CYS A 196 -10.69 1.34 4.99
CA CYS A 196 -9.92 0.11 5.15
C CYS A 196 -10.92 -1.05 5.21
N GLY A 197 -10.88 -1.94 4.21
CA GLY A 197 -11.71 -3.16 4.20
C GLY A 197 -11.32 -4.16 5.30
N GLY A 198 -11.47 -5.45 4.99
CA GLY A 198 -11.06 -6.52 5.90
C GLY A 198 -9.57 -6.45 6.32
N GLN A 199 -9.23 -7.21 7.37
CA GLN A 199 -7.84 -7.28 7.84
C GLN A 199 -6.93 -7.86 6.75
N GLN A 200 -5.74 -7.28 6.63
CA GLN A 200 -4.78 -7.65 5.59
C GLN A 200 -3.35 -7.42 6.07
N TRP A 201 -2.44 -8.27 5.61
CA TRP A 201 -1.02 -7.99 5.63
C TRP A 201 -0.64 -7.12 4.44
N VAL A 202 0.20 -6.12 4.68
CA VAL A 202 0.69 -5.21 3.64
C VAL A 202 2.18 -5.00 3.84
N SER A 203 2.96 -5.18 2.78
CA SER A 203 4.32 -4.67 2.72
C SER A 203 4.37 -3.63 1.61
N GLU A 204 4.83 -2.43 1.92
CA GLU A 204 4.89 -1.34 0.96
C GLU A 204 6.30 -0.76 0.92
N THR A 205 6.80 -0.54 -0.30
CA THR A 205 8.13 0.02 -0.55
C THR A 205 8.03 1.28 -1.39
N CYS A 206 9.03 2.14 -1.25
CA CYS A 206 9.16 3.43 -1.90
C CYS A 206 10.52 3.53 -2.58
N PHE A 207 10.54 3.97 -3.84
CA PHE A 207 11.76 4.15 -4.59
C PHE A 207 11.67 5.32 -5.57
N PRO A 208 12.80 5.95 -5.94
CA PRO A 208 12.81 7.06 -6.87
C PRO A 208 12.34 6.62 -8.26
N ALA A 209 11.48 7.43 -8.87
CA ALA A 209 10.88 7.18 -10.18
C ALA A 209 11.31 8.22 -11.23
N GLY A 210 12.38 8.99 -10.98
CA GLY A 210 12.83 10.09 -11.84
C GLY A 210 12.08 11.38 -11.53
N THR A 211 11.75 12.16 -12.56
CA THR A 211 10.98 13.41 -12.42
C THR A 211 9.67 13.35 -13.20
N LEU A 212 8.73 14.26 -12.93
CA LEU A 212 7.49 14.35 -13.73
C LEU A 212 7.76 14.59 -15.23
N SER A 213 8.79 15.39 -15.56
CA SER A 213 9.15 15.71 -16.94
C SER A 213 9.89 14.57 -17.64
N LYS A 214 10.62 13.74 -16.88
CA LYS A 214 11.36 12.57 -17.37
C LYS A 214 11.26 11.41 -16.36
N PRO A 215 10.10 10.71 -16.31
CA PRO A 215 9.97 9.52 -15.48
C PRO A 215 10.98 8.46 -15.93
N SER A 216 11.58 7.77 -14.96
CA SER A 216 12.63 6.78 -15.21
C SER A 216 12.10 5.47 -15.81
N MET A 217 10.78 5.23 -15.72
CA MET A 217 10.10 3.98 -16.06
C MET A 217 10.45 2.77 -15.18
N LYS A 218 11.39 2.92 -14.23
CA LYS A 218 11.76 1.88 -13.26
C LYS A 218 10.60 1.43 -12.38
N ASP A 219 9.61 2.30 -12.19
CA ASP A 219 8.36 2.03 -11.49
C ASP A 219 7.50 0.97 -12.19
N LEU A 220 7.43 0.98 -13.52
CA LEU A 220 6.73 -0.07 -14.26
C LEU A 220 7.62 -1.30 -14.52
N GLU A 221 8.93 -1.14 -14.64
CA GLU A 221 9.88 -2.27 -14.68
C GLU A 221 9.84 -3.09 -13.39
N TYR A 222 9.78 -2.43 -12.23
CA TYR A 222 9.61 -3.08 -10.93
C TYR A 222 8.37 -3.98 -10.90
N ILE A 223 7.23 -3.48 -11.41
CA ILE A 223 5.98 -4.25 -11.45
C ILE A 223 6.08 -5.44 -12.40
N GLU A 224 6.73 -5.28 -13.56
CA GLU A 224 6.94 -6.40 -14.49
C GLU A 224 7.75 -7.54 -13.84
N GLU A 225 8.82 -7.18 -13.13
CA GLU A 225 9.64 -8.15 -12.40
C GLU A 225 8.91 -8.75 -11.21
N LEU A 226 8.13 -7.95 -10.47
CA LEU A 226 7.30 -8.44 -9.38
C LEU A 226 6.24 -9.44 -9.86
N LYS A 227 5.57 -9.16 -10.98
CA LYS A 227 4.61 -10.10 -11.58
C LYS A 227 5.29 -11.39 -12.03
N LYS A 228 6.47 -11.29 -12.65
CA LYS A 228 7.27 -12.47 -13.01
C LYS A 228 7.69 -13.27 -11.79
N LEU A 229 8.07 -12.60 -10.70
CA LEU A 229 8.43 -13.22 -9.43
C LEU A 229 7.26 -14.00 -8.84
N ILE A 230 6.05 -13.41 -8.83
CA ILE A 230 4.82 -14.11 -8.39
C ILE A 230 4.60 -15.39 -9.20
N GLU A 231 4.63 -15.28 -10.53
CA GLU A 231 4.38 -16.42 -11.42
C GLU A 231 5.44 -17.52 -11.30
N THR A 232 6.72 -17.14 -11.22
CA THR A 232 7.84 -18.08 -11.14
C THR A 232 7.85 -18.85 -9.82
N ASN A 233 7.43 -18.22 -8.73
CA ASN A 233 7.38 -18.83 -7.40
C ASN A 233 5.98 -19.37 -7.06
N GLU A 234 5.04 -19.35 -8.00
CA GLU A 234 3.69 -19.90 -7.84
C GLU A 234 2.90 -19.32 -6.64
N LEU A 235 3.16 -18.06 -6.28
CA LEU A 235 2.62 -17.45 -5.05
C LEU A 235 1.09 -17.24 -5.13
N PRO A 236 0.31 -17.58 -4.10
CA PRO A 236 -1.14 -17.38 -4.09
C PRO A 236 -1.51 -15.92 -3.75
N ALA A 237 -1.11 -14.95 -4.59
CA ALA A 237 -1.31 -13.51 -4.39
C ALA A 237 -2.76 -13.07 -4.71
N PRO A 238 -3.61 -12.77 -3.70
CA PRO A 238 -5.06 -12.61 -3.92
C PRO A 238 -5.52 -11.16 -4.02
N ALA A 239 -4.65 -10.22 -3.67
CA ALA A 239 -4.97 -8.81 -3.64
C ALA A 239 -4.26 -8.10 -4.79
N PRO A 240 -4.87 -7.06 -5.37
CA PRO A 240 -4.18 -6.23 -6.34
C PRO A 240 -2.92 -5.62 -5.72
N ILE A 241 -1.81 -5.65 -6.46
CA ILE A 241 -0.62 -4.89 -6.09
C ILE A 241 -0.94 -3.42 -6.29
N GLU A 242 -0.82 -2.62 -5.24
CA GLU A 242 -1.09 -1.20 -5.31
C GLU A 242 0.16 -0.44 -5.73
N GLN A 243 0.02 0.51 -6.66
CA GLN A 243 1.07 1.45 -6.98
C GLN A 243 0.55 2.89 -7.00
N ARG A 244 1.27 3.78 -6.33
CA ARG A 244 0.99 5.22 -6.21
C ARG A 244 2.25 6.05 -6.37
N TRP A 245 2.10 7.34 -6.61
CA TRP A 245 3.23 8.26 -6.72
C TRP A 245 3.07 9.46 -5.80
N THR A 246 4.20 9.99 -5.34
CA THR A 246 4.28 11.25 -4.60
C THR A 246 5.40 12.11 -5.15
N ALA A 247 5.28 13.42 -5.01
CA ALA A 247 6.43 14.30 -5.05
C ALA A 247 7.38 14.02 -3.87
N ARG A 248 8.64 14.41 -4.01
CA ARG A 248 9.65 14.31 -2.96
C ARG A 248 9.22 14.94 -1.63
N SER A 249 9.69 14.32 -0.55
CA SER A 249 9.60 14.82 0.81
C SER A 249 10.85 15.61 1.18
N GLN A 250 10.66 16.70 1.92
CA GLN A 250 11.76 17.45 2.55
C GLN A 250 12.19 16.83 3.90
N SER A 251 11.41 15.91 4.46
CA SER A 251 11.78 15.23 5.70
C SER A 251 12.80 14.15 5.40
N PRO A 252 14.03 14.21 5.94
CA PRO A 252 15.12 13.35 5.53
C PRO A 252 14.92 11.88 5.91
N MET A 253 14.13 11.61 6.96
CA MET A 253 13.73 10.25 7.34
C MET A 253 12.63 9.67 6.44
N SER A 254 12.02 10.44 5.54
CA SER A 254 11.00 9.91 4.63
C SER A 254 11.64 9.00 3.57
N PRO A 255 11.08 7.82 3.24
CA PRO A 255 11.55 7.01 2.11
C PRO A 255 11.54 7.77 0.77
N ALA A 256 10.61 8.72 0.63
CA ALA A 256 10.49 9.63 -0.51
C ALA A 256 11.34 10.90 -0.37
N SER A 257 12.37 10.94 0.48
CA SER A 257 13.21 12.13 0.66
C SER A 257 14.14 12.37 -0.53
N SER A 258 14.23 13.61 -1.00
CA SER A 258 15.21 14.03 -2.01
C SER A 258 15.57 15.50 -1.84
N SER A 259 16.82 15.83 -2.17
CA SER A 259 17.28 17.21 -2.33
C SER A 259 16.83 17.83 -3.66
N ALA A 260 16.58 17.01 -4.68
CA ALA A 260 16.09 17.48 -5.97
C ALA A 260 14.57 17.74 -5.91
N GLU A 261 14.14 18.93 -6.35
CA GLU A 261 12.77 19.38 -6.10
C GLU A 261 11.71 18.67 -6.93
N ASP A 262 12.09 18.28 -8.15
CA ASP A 262 11.21 17.70 -9.16
C ASP A 262 11.14 16.17 -9.09
N ASP A 263 11.87 15.56 -8.15
CA ASP A 263 11.89 14.11 -7.97
C ASP A 263 10.50 13.61 -7.56
N ILE A 264 10.12 12.50 -8.19
CA ILE A 264 8.95 11.71 -7.84
C ILE A 264 9.36 10.33 -7.34
N PHE A 265 8.49 9.75 -6.51
CA PHE A 265 8.69 8.45 -5.91
C PHE A 265 7.49 7.56 -6.17
N SER A 266 7.76 6.30 -6.50
CA SER A 266 6.75 5.25 -6.63
C SER A 266 6.66 4.48 -5.33
N TRP A 267 5.43 4.28 -4.85
CA TRP A 267 5.07 3.41 -3.73
C TRP A 267 4.44 2.15 -4.30
N VAL A 268 4.96 0.98 -3.95
CA VAL A 268 4.43 -0.32 -4.38
C VAL A 268 4.11 -1.17 -3.16
N GLY A 269 2.84 -1.55 -3.01
CA GLY A 269 2.31 -2.35 -1.91
C GLY A 269 1.88 -3.73 -2.37
N ILE A 270 2.47 -4.77 -1.79
CA ILE A 270 1.97 -6.15 -1.88
C ILE A 270 1.05 -6.44 -0.71
N ILE A 271 -0.02 -7.20 -0.95
CA ILE A 271 -1.08 -7.41 0.02
C ILE A 271 -1.45 -8.90 0.07
N MET A 272 -1.70 -9.42 1.27
CA MET A 272 -2.41 -10.69 1.47
C MET A 272 -3.57 -10.48 2.43
N TYR A 273 -4.78 -10.84 1.99
CA TYR A 273 -5.98 -10.75 2.82
C TYR A 273 -5.94 -11.76 3.96
N LEU A 274 -6.56 -11.41 5.09
CA LEU A 274 -6.81 -12.32 6.21
C LEU A 274 -8.33 -12.57 6.32
N PRO A 275 -8.93 -13.32 5.37
CA PRO A 275 -10.39 -13.42 5.20
C PRO A 275 -11.08 -14.33 6.22
N THR A 276 -10.35 -14.77 7.25
CA THR A 276 -10.76 -15.80 8.20
C THR A 276 -10.39 -15.41 9.62
N MET A 277 -11.16 -15.92 10.58
CA MET A 277 -10.85 -15.82 12.01
C MET A 277 -10.16 -17.09 12.55
N ASP A 278 -10.04 -18.14 11.73
CA ASP A 278 -9.34 -19.37 12.13
C ASP A 278 -7.85 -19.09 12.35
N ALA A 279 -7.38 -19.37 13.57
CA ALA A 279 -6.02 -19.02 13.99
C ALA A 279 -4.95 -19.77 13.20
N ARG A 280 -5.22 -21.01 12.79
CA ARG A 280 -4.27 -21.83 12.04
C ARG A 280 -4.13 -21.31 10.61
N GLN A 281 -5.24 -21.11 9.91
CA GLN A 281 -5.25 -20.58 8.55
C GLN A 281 -4.63 -19.18 8.50
N ARG A 282 -4.92 -18.31 9.48
CA ARG A 282 -4.27 -16.99 9.58
C ARG A 282 -2.75 -17.08 9.79
N LYS A 283 -2.27 -18.07 10.56
CA LYS A 283 -0.85 -18.31 10.75
C LYS A 283 -0.20 -18.73 9.43
N GLU A 284 -0.81 -19.67 8.71
CA GLU A 284 -0.32 -20.13 7.39
C GLU A 284 -0.30 -18.98 6.36
N ILE A 285 -1.34 -18.13 6.32
CA ILE A 285 -1.35 -16.92 5.47
C ILE A 285 -0.24 -15.94 5.86
N THR A 286 -0.01 -15.78 7.16
CA THR A 286 1.05 -14.88 7.65
C THR A 286 2.42 -15.38 7.22
N GLU A 287 2.69 -16.68 7.35
CA GLU A 287 3.95 -17.30 6.90
C GLU A 287 4.15 -17.12 5.38
N GLU A 288 3.10 -17.34 4.58
CA GLU A 288 3.15 -17.13 3.13
C GLU A 288 3.38 -15.65 2.76
N PHE A 289 2.75 -14.71 3.47
CA PHE A 289 2.98 -13.29 3.25
C PHE A 289 4.44 -12.90 3.50
N PHE A 290 5.05 -13.39 4.57
CA PHE A 290 6.45 -13.12 4.85
C PHE A 290 7.40 -13.79 3.85
N HIS A 291 7.03 -14.97 3.33
CA HIS A 291 7.74 -15.59 2.20
C HIS A 291 7.69 -14.70 0.95
N TYR A 292 6.49 -14.26 0.54
CA TYR A 292 6.32 -13.34 -0.58
C TYR A 292 7.12 -12.04 -0.38
N ARG A 293 7.02 -11.40 0.79
CA ARG A 293 7.78 -10.20 1.14
C ARG A 293 9.29 -10.45 1.01
N HIS A 294 9.81 -11.55 1.56
CA HIS A 294 11.23 -11.89 1.51
C HIS A 294 11.74 -12.06 0.07
N LEU A 295 10.94 -12.67 -0.81
CA LEU A 295 11.30 -12.77 -2.23
C LEU A 295 11.40 -11.38 -2.87
N THR A 296 10.47 -10.45 -2.59
CA THR A 296 10.59 -9.08 -3.11
C THR A 296 11.82 -8.35 -2.56
N GLN A 297 12.13 -8.56 -1.28
CA GLN A 297 13.27 -7.95 -0.60
C GLN A 297 14.59 -8.41 -1.21
N SER A 298 14.77 -9.72 -1.35
CA SER A 298 16.02 -10.32 -1.84
C SER A 298 16.27 -10.09 -3.33
N GLN A 299 15.21 -9.96 -4.15
CA GLN A 299 15.36 -9.90 -5.61
C GLN A 299 15.16 -8.49 -6.20
N LEU A 300 14.37 -7.63 -5.57
CA LEU A 300 13.96 -6.35 -6.17
C LEU A 300 14.49 -5.14 -5.42
N TRP A 301 14.49 -5.14 -4.08
CA TRP A 301 14.62 -3.88 -3.34
C TRP A 301 15.94 -3.15 -3.58
N ASP A 302 17.07 -3.85 -3.57
CA ASP A 302 18.37 -3.19 -3.76
C ASP A 302 18.57 -2.72 -5.20
N LYS A 303 18.12 -3.52 -6.19
CA LYS A 303 18.16 -3.16 -7.61
C LYS A 303 17.44 -1.84 -7.90
N TYR A 304 16.33 -1.59 -7.21
CA TYR A 304 15.51 -0.41 -7.39
C TYR A 304 15.75 0.68 -6.34
N SER A 305 16.67 0.45 -5.39
CA SER A 305 16.87 1.34 -4.24
C SER A 305 15.56 1.59 -3.48
N ALA A 306 14.77 0.52 -3.30
CA ALA A 306 13.48 0.56 -2.61
C ALA A 306 13.65 0.47 -1.10
N TYR A 307 12.92 1.32 -0.39
CA TYR A 307 12.91 1.36 1.07
C TYR A 307 11.49 1.22 1.58
N GLU A 308 11.34 0.46 2.64
CA GLU A 308 10.03 0.17 3.21
C GLU A 308 9.34 1.44 3.70
N HIS A 309 8.03 1.46 3.58
CA HIS A 309 7.20 2.39 4.30
C HIS A 309 7.34 2.12 5.80
N TRP A 310 7.61 3.14 6.62
CA TRP A 310 7.87 2.94 8.06
C TRP A 310 6.77 2.23 8.83
N ALA A 311 5.51 2.42 8.46
CA ALA A 311 4.39 1.69 9.08
C ALA A 311 4.35 0.19 8.73
N LYS A 312 5.19 -0.27 7.80
CA LYS A 312 5.25 -1.65 7.26
C LYS A 312 6.64 -2.28 7.44
N ILE A 313 7.56 -1.59 8.11
CA ILE A 313 8.90 -2.11 8.36
C ILE A 313 8.83 -3.24 9.36
N GLU A 314 9.56 -4.31 9.09
CA GLU A 314 9.58 -5.50 9.91
C GLU A 314 10.96 -5.69 10.51
N VAL A 315 11.00 -6.04 11.79
CA VAL A 315 12.25 -6.22 12.50
C VAL A 315 12.61 -7.69 12.52
N PRO A 316 13.70 -8.11 11.85
CA PRO A 316 14.08 -9.51 11.79
C PRO A 316 14.42 -10.04 13.19
N LYS A 317 14.18 -11.34 13.36
CA LYS A 317 14.55 -12.07 14.59
C LYS A 317 16.00 -12.51 14.55
N ASP A 318 16.50 -12.83 13.37
CA ASP A 318 17.88 -13.20 13.15
C ASP A 318 18.80 -11.98 13.34
N LYS A 319 19.97 -12.22 13.94
CA LYS A 319 20.91 -11.17 14.30
C LYS A 319 21.63 -10.60 13.07
N GLU A 320 22.03 -11.45 12.14
CA GLU A 320 22.75 -11.02 10.93
C GLU A 320 21.80 -10.25 10.01
N GLU A 321 20.55 -10.70 9.87
CA GLU A 321 19.50 -9.96 9.17
C GLU A 321 19.22 -8.59 9.81
N LEU A 322 19.26 -8.49 11.14
CA LEU A 322 19.09 -7.22 11.85
C LEU A 322 20.25 -6.26 11.59
N GLU A 323 21.48 -6.74 11.64
CA GLU A 323 22.67 -5.95 11.32
C GLU A 323 22.64 -5.47 9.86
N ALA A 324 22.22 -6.34 8.93
CA ALA A 324 22.02 -5.98 7.52
C ALA A 324 20.93 -4.91 7.35
N LEU A 325 19.80 -5.03 8.05
CA LEU A 325 18.75 -4.01 8.05
C LEU A 325 19.28 -2.67 8.57
N GLN A 326 19.96 -2.66 9.71
CA GLN A 326 20.54 -1.44 10.30
C GLN A 326 21.53 -0.75 9.34
N ALA A 327 22.44 -1.52 8.74
CA ALA A 327 23.38 -1.02 7.76
C ALA A 327 22.65 -0.41 6.55
N ARG A 328 21.63 -1.11 6.03
CA ARG A 328 20.80 -0.64 4.92
C ARG A 328 20.08 0.67 5.23
N LEU A 329 19.49 0.81 6.42
CA LEU A 329 18.83 2.03 6.85
C LEU A 329 19.82 3.19 6.97
N LYS A 330 21.03 2.94 7.51
CA LYS A 330 22.10 3.94 7.62
C LYS A 330 22.59 4.46 6.27
N THR A 331 22.53 3.65 5.22
CA THR A 331 22.86 4.08 3.84
C THR A 331 21.88 5.12 3.30
N ARG A 332 20.60 5.08 3.70
CA ARG A 332 19.56 5.94 3.13
C ARG A 332 19.15 7.10 4.01
N PHE A 333 19.10 6.88 5.31
CA PHE A 333 18.54 7.82 6.27
C PHE A 333 19.65 8.40 7.14
N PRO A 334 19.51 9.65 7.64
CA PRO A 334 20.53 10.28 8.49
C PRO A 334 20.49 9.72 9.93
N VAL A 335 20.73 8.42 10.08
CA VAL A 335 20.59 7.68 11.35
C VAL A 335 21.44 8.29 12.45
N ASP A 336 22.66 8.76 12.14
CA ASP A 336 23.55 9.35 13.13
C ASP A 336 23.00 10.69 13.66
N ALA A 337 22.44 11.54 12.78
CA ALA A 337 21.79 12.78 13.18
C ALA A 337 20.48 12.53 13.95
N TYR A 338 19.70 11.54 13.51
CA TYR A 338 18.49 11.09 14.20
C TYR A 338 18.81 10.60 15.62
N ASN A 339 19.83 9.76 15.77
CA ASN A 339 20.26 9.23 17.07
C ASN A 339 20.86 10.30 17.97
N LYS A 340 21.57 11.29 17.41
CA LYS A 340 22.01 12.48 18.15
C LYS A 340 20.81 13.24 18.72
N ALA A 341 19.81 13.54 17.89
CA ALA A 341 18.60 14.21 18.33
C ALA A 341 17.82 13.39 19.38
N ARG A 342 17.74 12.06 19.23
CA ARG A 342 17.14 11.18 20.24
C ARG A 342 17.80 11.33 21.61
N ARG A 343 19.14 11.29 21.68
CA ARG A 343 19.87 11.47 22.95
C ARG A 343 19.63 12.84 23.58
N GLU A 344 19.55 13.88 22.77
CA GLU A 344 19.35 15.26 23.26
C GLU A 344 17.91 15.52 23.76
N LEU A 345 16.91 14.88 23.16
CA LEU A 345 15.49 15.11 23.46
C LEU A 345 14.93 14.12 24.49
N ASP A 346 15.47 12.91 24.52
CA ASP A 346 15.06 11.82 25.42
C ASP A 346 16.26 11.00 25.91
N PRO A 347 17.10 11.57 26.80
CA PRO A 347 18.34 10.93 27.28
C PRO A 347 18.06 9.64 28.05
N ASN A 348 16.89 9.51 28.68
CA ASN A 348 16.47 8.34 29.45
C ASN A 348 15.68 7.32 28.61
N ARG A 349 15.54 7.56 27.29
CA ARG A 349 14.86 6.66 26.35
C ARG A 349 13.41 6.33 26.74
N ILE A 350 12.70 7.26 27.38
CA ILE A 350 11.32 7.09 27.88
C ILE A 350 10.34 6.85 26.71
N LEU A 351 10.57 7.49 25.57
CA LEU A 351 9.74 7.38 24.37
C LEU A 351 10.24 6.31 23.39
N SER A 352 11.16 5.45 23.84
CA SER A 352 11.72 4.36 23.06
C SER A 352 10.82 3.13 23.06
N ASN A 353 10.89 2.32 22.01
CA ASN A 353 10.26 1.01 21.94
C ASN A 353 11.20 0.01 21.26
N ASN A 354 10.90 -1.28 21.39
CA ASN A 354 11.72 -2.36 20.84
C ASN A 354 11.98 -2.24 19.33
N ILE A 355 11.04 -1.66 18.56
CA ILE A 355 11.24 -1.44 17.12
C ILE A 355 12.29 -0.34 16.92
N LEU A 356 12.12 0.83 17.54
CA LEU A 356 13.05 1.95 17.42
C LEU A 356 14.47 1.62 17.88
N GLU A 357 14.61 0.83 18.94
CA GLU A 357 15.93 0.41 19.44
C GLU A 357 16.64 -0.54 18.49
N LYS A 358 15.88 -1.43 17.84
CA LYS A 358 16.43 -2.34 16.86
C LYS A 358 16.73 -1.66 15.53
N LEU A 359 15.90 -0.71 15.08
CA LEU A 359 16.15 0.02 13.83
C LEU A 359 17.27 1.05 13.98
N PHE A 360 17.31 1.76 15.11
CA PHE A 360 18.24 2.85 15.36
C PHE A 360 18.85 2.69 16.76
N PRO A 361 19.78 1.73 16.95
CA PRO A 361 20.42 1.51 18.23
C PRO A 361 21.21 2.76 18.65
N LEU A 362 21.07 3.15 19.91
CA LEU A 362 21.92 4.15 20.53
C LEU A 362 23.14 3.44 21.13
N SER A 363 24.34 3.86 20.75
CA SER A 363 25.56 3.40 21.41
C SER A 363 25.60 3.87 22.85
N ASP A 364 25.85 2.96 23.80
CA ASP A 364 26.02 3.31 25.22
C ASP A 364 27.36 4.03 25.50
N ASN A 365 28.23 4.10 24.49
CA ASN A 365 29.49 4.84 24.54
C ASN A 365 29.31 6.28 24.02
N VAL A 366 28.75 7.17 24.85
CA VAL A 366 29.07 8.62 24.87
C VAL A 366 28.96 9.12 26.30
#